data_AF-A0A1B6JJC2-F1
#
_entry.id   AF-A0A1B6JJC2-F1
#
_cell.length_a   1.000
_cell.length_b   1.000
_cell.length_c   1.000
_cell.angle_alpha   90.00
_cell.angle_beta   90.00
_cell.angle_gamma   90.00
#
_symmetry.space_group_name_H-M   'P 1'
#
loop_
_entity.id
_entity.type
_entity.pdbx_description
1 polymer ?
#
loop_
_entity_poly.entity_id
_entity_poly.type
_entity_poly.pdbx_seq_one_letter_code
_entity_poly.pdbx_strand_id
1 'polypeptide(L)'
;HTISVQCRPTCPDTLVHIALRSYVASSRKRAAGLPLVVSAPLTATPEECIVLGVPPVAEAVPRNFFGKAFEQAAEKTNSRIDMDYFDSSVIRMKTEDRPKFFDALTALLS
;
A
#
# COMPACT_ATOMS: atom_id res chain seq x y z
N HIS A 1 -10.22 -0.26 6.35
CA HIS A 1 -9.96 1.14 6.78
C HIS A 1 -8.71 1.63 6.07
N THR A 2 -8.87 2.47 5.05
CA THR A 2 -7.76 3.01 4.24
C THR A 2 -7.22 4.26 4.94
N ILE A 3 -5.97 4.23 5.39
CA ILE A 3 -5.32 5.38 6.04
C ILE A 3 -4.35 6.01 5.04
N SER A 4 -4.69 7.20 4.54
CA SER A 4 -3.76 8.04 3.78
C SER A 4 -2.81 8.75 4.76
N VAL A 5 -1.56 8.28 4.86
CA VAL A 5 -0.50 8.97 5.61
C VAL A 5 0.34 9.77 4.63
N GLN A 6 0.23 11.09 4.69
CA GLN A 6 1.01 12.00 3.85
C GLN A 6 2.38 12.26 4.52
N CYS A 7 3.38 11.45 4.17
CA CYS A 7 4.73 11.58 4.69
C CYS A 7 5.65 12.22 3.63
N ARG A 8 6.45 13.23 4.00
CA ARG A 8 7.52 13.80 3.14
C ARG A 8 8.77 12.89 3.26
N PRO A 9 9.27 12.21 2.21
CA PRO A 9 10.25 11.14 2.42
C PRO A 9 11.68 11.53 2.03
N THR A 10 12.64 11.20 2.89
CA THR A 10 14.03 10.87 2.51
C THR A 10 14.35 9.39 2.68
N CYS A 11 13.52 8.60 3.39
CA CYS A 11 13.76 7.16 3.63
C CYS A 11 12.44 6.35 3.65
N PRO A 12 11.99 5.74 2.53
CA PRO A 12 10.67 5.11 2.44
C PRO A 12 10.53 3.81 3.24
N ASP A 13 11.56 2.95 3.29
CA ASP A 13 11.43 1.59 3.82
C ASP A 13 11.33 1.52 5.36
N THR A 14 12.17 2.29 6.05
CA THR A 14 12.21 2.28 7.52
C THR A 14 11.02 3.02 8.13
N LEU A 15 10.54 4.08 7.48
CA LEU A 15 9.41 4.88 7.97
C LEU A 15 8.10 4.11 7.88
N VAL A 16 7.87 3.32 6.83
CA VAL A 16 6.63 2.54 6.71
C VAL A 16 6.60 1.41 7.72
N HIS A 17 7.73 0.73 7.96
CA HIS A 17 7.81 -0.27 9.04
C HIS A 17 7.54 0.33 10.42
N ILE A 18 8.04 1.54 10.71
CA ILE A 18 7.77 2.22 11.98
C ILE A 18 6.32 2.70 12.07
N ALA A 19 5.76 3.25 11.00
CA ALA A 19 4.36 3.70 10.94
C ALA A 19 3.37 2.54 11.05
N LEU A 20 3.67 1.40 10.42
CA LEU A 20 2.91 0.17 10.58
C LEU A 20 3.02 -0.34 12.02
N ARG A 21 4.24 -0.44 12.58
CA ARG A 21 4.44 -0.92 13.95
C ARG A 21 3.74 -0.02 14.96
N SER A 22 3.76 1.30 14.78
CA SER A 22 3.06 2.25 15.65
C SER A 22 1.54 2.16 15.47
N TYR A 23 1.05 1.97 14.24
CA TYR A 23 -0.38 1.74 13.99
C TYR A 23 -0.88 0.42 14.61
N VAL A 24 -0.13 -0.67 14.45
CA VAL A 24 -0.47 -1.98 15.04
C VAL A 24 -0.35 -1.95 16.56
N ALA A 25 0.64 -1.22 17.12
CA ALA A 25 0.77 -1.03 18.56
C ALA A 25 -0.34 -0.14 19.16
N SER A 26 -0.84 0.83 18.38
CA SER A 26 -1.88 1.77 18.83
C SER A 26 -3.31 1.34 18.48
N SER A 27 -3.49 0.37 17.58
CA SER A 27 -4.78 -0.15 17.16
C SER A 27 -5.12 -1.44 17.90
N ARG A 28 -6.41 -1.65 18.19
CA ARG A 28 -6.91 -2.78 19.00
C ARG A 28 -6.42 -4.11 18.40
N LYS A 29 -6.26 -5.17 19.22
CA LYS A 29 -5.84 -6.55 18.84
C LYS A 29 -6.40 -7.10 17.51
N ARG A 30 -7.55 -6.61 17.06
CA ARG A 30 -8.21 -6.97 15.79
C ARG A 30 -7.48 -6.44 14.54
N ALA A 31 -6.71 -5.36 14.64
CA ALA A 31 -5.96 -4.76 13.53
C ALA A 31 -4.63 -5.48 13.24
N ALA A 32 -4.10 -6.24 14.20
CA ALA A 32 -2.87 -7.02 14.01
C ALA A 32 -3.01 -8.14 12.97
N GLY A 33 -4.25 -8.59 12.71
CA GLY A 33 -4.59 -9.58 11.69
C GLY A 33 -5.03 -8.99 10.34
N LEU A 34 -5.03 -7.66 10.19
CA LEU A 34 -5.45 -7.01 8.95
C LEU A 34 -4.25 -6.54 8.13
N PRO A 35 -4.30 -6.68 6.80
CA PRO A 35 -3.30 -6.09 5.93
C PRO A 35 -3.49 -4.56 5.87
N LEU A 36 -2.40 -3.80 5.69
CA LEU A 36 -2.42 -2.35 5.56
C LEU A 36 -1.98 -1.94 4.16
N VAL A 37 -2.63 -0.93 3.58
CA VAL A 37 -2.15 -0.28 2.35
C VAL A 37 -1.87 1.19 2.64
N VAL A 38 -0.69 1.65 2.28
CA VAL A 38 -0.22 3.02 2.48
C VAL A 38 0.02 3.66 1.12
N SER A 39 -0.37 4.93 0.95
CA SER A 39 -0.05 5.72 -0.24
C SER A 39 0.54 7.07 0.14
N ALA A 40 1.59 7.50 -0.56
CA ALA A 40 2.21 8.81 -0.38
C ALA A 40 2.56 9.46 -1.74
N PRO A 41 2.39 10.78 -1.90
CA PRO A 41 2.81 11.47 -3.13
C PRO A 41 4.35 11.50 -3.25
N LEU A 42 4.87 11.43 -4.48
CA LEU A 42 6.29 11.65 -4.73
C LEU A 42 6.59 13.14 -4.75
N THR A 43 7.62 13.57 -4.01
CA THR A 43 8.00 14.99 -3.95
C THR A 43 8.59 15.49 -5.28
N ALA A 44 9.33 14.62 -5.99
CA ALA A 44 9.92 14.95 -7.29
C ALA A 44 8.89 14.92 -8.43
N THR A 45 7.83 14.12 -8.30
CA THR A 45 6.78 13.93 -9.32
C THR A 45 5.39 13.97 -8.66
N PRO A 46 4.79 15.15 -8.45
CA PRO A 46 3.52 15.30 -7.70
C PRO A 46 2.32 14.57 -8.33
N GLU A 47 2.39 14.31 -9.64
CA GLU A 47 1.37 13.56 -10.39
C GLU A 47 1.44 12.05 -10.13
N GLU A 48 2.42 11.61 -9.34
CA GLU A 48 2.63 10.21 -9.00
C GLU A 48 2.61 10.02 -7.48
N CYS A 49 2.17 8.84 -7.09
CA CYS A 49 2.20 8.37 -5.72
C CYS A 49 2.85 6.98 -5.66
N ILE A 50 3.47 6.70 -4.54
CA ILE A 50 3.90 5.36 -4.17
C ILE A 50 2.76 4.70 -3.40
N VAL A 51 2.56 3.41 -3.61
CA VAL A 51 1.64 2.58 -2.83
C VAL A 51 2.40 1.37 -2.34
N LEU A 52 2.26 1.08 -1.05
CA LEU A 52 2.88 -0.04 -0.37
C LEU A 52 1.82 -0.87 0.34
N GLY A 53 1.79 -2.15 0.02
CA GLY A 53 0.98 -3.17 0.69
C GLY A 53 1.79 -3.87 1.77
N VAL A 54 1.26 -3.87 3.00
CA VAL A 54 1.91 -4.43 4.16
C VAL A 54 1.10 -5.59 4.72
N PRO A 55 1.63 -6.84 4.73
CA PRO A 55 0.90 -8.00 5.20
C PRO A 55 0.62 -7.95 6.72
N PRO A 56 -0.33 -8.75 7.22
CA PRO A 56 -0.60 -8.86 8.66
C PRO A 56 0.63 -9.29 9.46
N VAL A 57 0.78 -8.76 10.67
CA VAL A 57 1.93 -9.05 11.56
C VAL A 57 1.81 -10.40 12.25
N ALA A 58 0.61 -10.97 12.33
CA ALA A 58 0.32 -12.18 13.10
C ALA A 58 0.81 -13.50 12.45
N GLU A 59 1.27 -13.48 11.20
CA GLU A 59 1.67 -14.69 10.48
C GLU A 59 3.17 -14.99 10.63
N ALA A 60 3.50 -16.22 11.05
CA ALA A 60 4.89 -16.68 11.23
C ALA A 60 5.71 -16.69 9.94
N VAL A 61 5.04 -16.76 8.78
CA VAL A 61 5.63 -16.57 7.45
C VAL A 61 4.69 -15.61 6.70
N PRO A 62 4.98 -14.31 6.66
CA PRO A 62 4.13 -13.36 5.97
C PRO A 62 4.19 -13.63 4.45
N ARG A 63 3.13 -14.23 3.89
CA ARG A 63 2.96 -14.24 2.43
C ARG A 63 2.42 -12.88 2.01
N ASN A 64 3.22 -12.18 1.22
CA ASN A 64 2.80 -10.90 0.67
C ASN A 64 1.97 -11.15 -0.59
N PHE A 65 0.64 -10.99 -0.48
CA PHE A 65 -0.29 -11.14 -1.61
C PHE A 65 -0.50 -9.84 -2.40
N PHE A 66 0.10 -8.74 -1.95
CA PHE A 66 -0.21 -7.42 -2.52
C PHE A 66 0.24 -7.25 -3.96
N GLY A 67 1.36 -7.87 -4.38
CA GLY A 67 1.77 -7.79 -5.78
C GLY A 67 0.68 -8.25 -6.74
N LYS A 68 0.11 -9.44 -6.49
CA LYS A 68 -0.99 -9.98 -7.30
C LYS A 68 -2.29 -9.18 -7.15
N ALA A 69 -2.60 -8.70 -5.94
CA ALA A 69 -3.78 -7.88 -5.71
C ALA A 69 -3.70 -6.53 -6.44
N PHE A 70 -2.51 -5.92 -6.50
CA PHE A 70 -2.25 -4.68 -7.21
C PHE A 70 -2.32 -4.85 -8.73
N GLU A 71 -1.73 -5.91 -9.27
CA GLU A 71 -1.88 -6.27 -10.69
C GLU A 71 -3.36 -6.36 -11.08
N GLN A 72 -4.15 -7.15 -10.33
CA GLN A 72 -5.58 -7.34 -10.62
C GLN A 72 -6.40 -6.05 -10.47
N ALA A 73 -6.13 -5.24 -9.44
CA ALA A 73 -6.81 -3.97 -9.24
C ALA A 73 -6.50 -2.99 -10.38
N ALA A 74 -5.24 -2.94 -10.83
CA ALA A 74 -4.82 -2.07 -11.92
C ALA A 74 -5.42 -2.50 -13.26
N GLU A 75 -5.42 -3.81 -13.57
CA GLU A 75 -6.02 -4.36 -14.78
C GLU A 75 -7.52 -4.05 -14.84
N LYS A 76 -8.26 -4.29 -13.74
CA LYS A 76 -9.70 -4.05 -13.66
C LYS A 76 -10.10 -2.58 -13.86
N THR A 77 -9.20 -1.65 -13.54
CA THR A 77 -9.48 -0.21 -13.54
C THR A 77 -8.75 0.56 -14.63
N ASN A 78 -7.98 -0.16 -15.45
CA ASN A 78 -7.03 0.43 -16.39
C ASN A 78 -6.20 1.55 -15.73
N SER A 79 -5.65 1.26 -14.54
CA SER A 79 -4.81 2.19 -13.78
C SER A 79 -3.37 2.08 -14.25
N ARG A 80 -2.71 3.23 -14.42
CA ARG A 80 -1.28 3.28 -14.79
C ARG A 80 -0.45 3.07 -13.54
N ILE A 81 0.00 1.83 -13.39
CA ILE A 81 0.93 1.42 -12.33
C ILE A 81 2.28 1.03 -12.92
N ASP A 82 3.32 1.19 -12.12
CA ASP A 82 4.68 0.75 -12.38
C ASP A 82 5.11 -0.14 -11.20
N MET A 83 5.60 -1.34 -11.52
CA MET A 83 5.97 -2.39 -10.57
C MET A 83 7.47 -2.70 -10.59
N ASP A 84 8.31 -1.77 -11.07
CA ASP A 84 9.77 -1.97 -11.24
C ASP A 84 10.56 -2.01 -9.91
N TYR A 85 9.90 -2.16 -8.77
CA TYR A 85 10.55 -2.36 -7.48
C TYR A 85 10.91 -3.83 -7.26
N PHE A 86 12.02 -4.07 -6.56
CA PHE A 86 12.42 -5.42 -6.15
C PHE A 86 11.35 -6.10 -5.27
N ASP A 87 10.56 -5.30 -4.54
CA ASP A 87 9.41 -5.76 -3.77
C ASP A 87 8.11 -5.52 -4.54
N SER A 88 7.47 -6.61 -4.96
CA SER A 88 6.18 -6.57 -5.69
C SER A 88 5.02 -5.93 -4.90
N SER A 89 5.18 -5.72 -3.59
CA SER A 89 4.20 -5.00 -2.77
C SER A 89 4.39 -3.50 -2.76
N VAL A 90 5.30 -2.97 -3.59
CA VAL A 90 5.50 -1.56 -3.84
C VAL A 90 5.17 -1.27 -5.30
N ILE A 91 4.29 -0.29 -5.54
CA ILE A 91 3.98 0.19 -6.88
C ILE A 91 4.06 1.72 -6.91
N ARG A 92 4.37 2.25 -8.09
CA ARG A 92 4.10 3.66 -8.44
C ARG A 92 2.81 3.75 -9.23
N MET A 93 2.09 4.84 -9.08
CA MET A 93 0.79 5.04 -9.69
C MET A 93 0.57 6.52 -10.01
N LYS A 94 -0.11 6.83 -11.11
CA LYS A 94 -0.64 8.19 -11.35
C LYS A 94 -1.69 8.55 -10.30
N THR A 95 -1.54 9.71 -9.66
CA THR A 95 -2.42 10.15 -8.55
C THR A 95 -3.90 10.23 -8.96
N GLU A 96 -4.19 10.47 -10.23
CA GLU A 96 -5.55 10.46 -10.79
C GLU A 96 -6.20 9.08 -10.86
N ASP A 97 -5.40 8.00 -10.95
CA ASP A 97 -5.91 6.62 -10.96
C ASP A 97 -6.21 6.10 -9.55
N ARG A 98 -5.75 6.83 -8.51
CA ARG A 98 -5.80 6.41 -7.11
C ARG A 98 -7.20 6.07 -6.59
N PRO A 99 -8.26 6.87 -6.82
CA PRO A 99 -9.58 6.57 -6.26
C PRO A 99 -10.15 5.25 -6.82
N LYS A 100 -10.17 5.09 -8.14
CA LYS A 100 -10.68 3.87 -8.80
C LYS A 100 -9.87 2.63 -8.43
N PHE A 101 -8.54 2.78 -8.31
CA PHE A 101 -7.65 1.69 -7.91
C PHE A 101 -7.99 1.19 -6.50
N PHE A 102 -8.13 2.11 -5.52
CA PHE A 102 -8.44 1.73 -4.14
C PHE A 102 -9.83 1.13 -3.98
N ASP A 103 -10.81 1.58 -4.77
CA ASP A 103 -12.15 0.98 -4.77
C ASP A 103 -12.11 -0.46 -5.28
N ALA A 104 -11.41 -0.71 -6.40
CA ALA A 104 -11.24 -2.06 -6.93
C ALA A 104 -10.43 -2.97 -6.00
N LEU A 105 -9.35 -2.45 -5.41
CA LEU A 105 -8.54 -3.18 -4.45
C LEU A 105 -9.34 -3.55 -3.19
N THR A 106 -10.16 -2.62 -2.68
CA THR A 106 -11.04 -2.90 -1.53
C THR A 106 -12.02 -4.01 -1.86
N ALA A 107 -12.60 -4.02 -3.06
CA ALA A 107 -13.50 -5.08 -3.51
C ALA A 107 -12.81 -6.45 -3.68
N LEU A 108 -11.51 -6.48 -4.00
CA LEU A 108 -10.73 -7.73 -4.10
C LEU A 108 -10.32 -8.32 -2.74
N LEU A 109 -10.18 -7.46 -1.73
CA LEU A 109 -9.73 -7.84 -0.38
C LEU A 109 -10.89 -8.03 0.62
N SER A 110 -12.13 -7.86 0.16
CA SER A 110 -13.36 -8.01 0.95
C SER A 110 -13.87 -9.45 1.01
#